data_AF-A0A0F9VD30-F1
#
_entry.id   AF-A0A0F9VD30-F1
#
_cell.length_a   1.000
_cell.length_b   1.000
_cell.length_c   1.000
_cell.angle_alpha   90.00
_cell.angle_beta   90.00
_cell.angle_gamma   90.00
#
_symmetry.space_group_name_H-M   'P 1'
#
loop_
_entity.id
_entity.type
_entity.pdbx_description
1 polymer ?
#
loop_
_entity_poly.entity_id
_entity_poly.type
_entity_poly.pdbx_seq_one_letter_code
_entity_poly.pdbx_strand_id
1 'polypeptide(L)'
;MGAITKEETEAFATHVLEELCPDWKMKWTRAQPGICLKKSQEILIPKSMIGKYPWQAKEYVLHETTHIFTDDNRHGEEFYKLYIALLRRFMLSSTGI
;
A
#
# COMPACT_ATOMS: atom_id res chain seq x y z
N MET A 1 -19.54 -4.52 6.34
CA MET A 1 -18.17 -4.51 5.78
C MET A 1 -17.43 -5.69 6.39
N GLY A 2 -17.04 -6.67 5.57
CA GLY A 2 -16.32 -7.86 6.02
C GLY A 2 -14.87 -7.55 6.40
N ALA A 3 -14.21 -8.48 7.08
CA ALA A 3 -12.78 -8.42 7.38
C ALA A 3 -11.96 -8.77 6.13
N ILE A 4 -10.88 -8.04 5.86
CA ILE A 4 -10.05 -8.30 4.67
C ILE A 4 -9.21 -9.56 4.86
N THR A 5 -9.16 -10.40 3.84
CA THR A 5 -8.30 -11.57 3.82
C THR A 5 -6.88 -11.21 3.44
N LYS A 6 -6.00 -12.18 3.63
CA LYS A 6 -4.62 -12.10 3.17
C LYS A 6 -4.56 -11.95 1.65
N GLU A 7 -5.33 -12.76 0.94
CA GLU A 7 -5.39 -12.84 -0.51
C GLU A 7 -5.96 -11.55 -1.12
N GLU A 8 -6.98 -10.95 -0.50
CA GLU A 8 -7.53 -9.66 -0.94
C GLU A 8 -6.50 -8.53 -0.79
N THR A 9 -5.68 -8.57 0.26
CA THR A 9 -4.60 -7.59 0.46
C THR A 9 -3.49 -7.79 -0.58
N GLU A 10 -3.09 -9.04 -0.83
CA GLU A 10 -2.08 -9.39 -1.83
C GLU A 10 -2.53 -9.02 -3.25
N ALA A 11 -3.79 -9.28 -3.60
CA ALA A 11 -4.37 -8.91 -4.89
C ALA A 11 -4.40 -7.39 -5.07
N PHE A 12 -4.81 -6.64 -4.05
CA PHE A 12 -4.79 -5.18 -4.09
C PHE A 12 -3.38 -4.62 -4.24
N ALA A 13 -2.42 -5.15 -3.46
CA ALA A 13 -1.02 -4.72 -3.55
C ALA A 13 -0.41 -5.04 -4.93
N THR A 14 -0.71 -6.23 -5.47
CA THR A 14 -0.24 -6.62 -6.81
C THR A 14 -0.78 -5.67 -7.86
N HIS A 15 -2.10 -5.38 -7.84
CA HIS A 15 -2.71 -4.44 -8.77
C HIS A 15 -2.06 -3.04 -8.72
N VAL A 16 -1.87 -2.47 -7.52
CA VAL A 16 -1.23 -1.16 -7.33
C VAL A 16 0.21 -1.17 -7.84
N LEU A 17 0.99 -2.21 -7.52
CA LEU A 17 2.40 -2.29 -7.87
C LEU A 17 2.61 -2.55 -9.37
N GLU A 18 1.82 -3.43 -9.99
CA GLU A 18 1.87 -3.68 -11.44
C GLU A 18 1.60 -2.41 -12.24
N GLU A 19 0.67 -1.57 -11.78
CA GLU A 19 0.29 -0.34 -12.47
C GLU A 19 1.31 0.79 -12.34
N LEU A 20 2.05 0.86 -11.22
CA LEU A 20 2.92 2.00 -10.90
C LEU A 20 4.41 1.68 -10.94
N CYS A 21 4.79 0.46 -10.58
CA CYS A 21 6.17 0.06 -10.31
C CYS A 21 6.32 -1.48 -10.41
N PRO A 22 6.23 -2.05 -11.62
CA PRO A 22 6.07 -3.50 -11.82
C PRO A 22 7.23 -4.37 -11.31
N ASP A 23 8.41 -3.78 -11.10
CA ASP A 23 9.57 -4.47 -10.51
C ASP A 23 9.47 -4.61 -8.97
N TRP A 24 8.49 -3.96 -8.34
CA TRP A 24 8.28 -3.99 -6.90
C TRP A 24 7.31 -5.08 -6.48
N LYS A 25 7.50 -5.59 -5.26
CA LYS A 25 6.63 -6.61 -4.69
C LYS A 25 6.27 -6.34 -3.24
N MET A 26 5.12 -6.86 -2.84
CA MET A 26 4.67 -6.84 -1.46
C MET A 26 5.13 -8.10 -0.73
N LYS A 27 5.50 -7.95 0.56
CA LYS A 27 5.73 -9.06 1.48
C LYS A 27 5.08 -8.80 2.83
N TRP A 28 4.75 -9.89 3.51
CA TRP A 28 4.26 -9.84 4.88
C TRP A 28 5.39 -9.74 5.89
N THR A 29 5.23 -8.88 6.89
CA THR A 29 6.14 -8.78 8.03
C THR A 29 5.41 -8.94 9.37
N ARG A 30 6.15 -9.36 10.40
CA ARG A 30 5.68 -9.27 11.80
C ARG A 30 6.03 -7.92 12.44
N ALA A 31 6.90 -7.14 11.80
CA ALA A 31 7.30 -5.83 12.28
C ALA A 31 6.14 -4.83 12.19
N GLN A 32 6.22 -3.81 13.07
CA GLN A 32 5.39 -2.62 13.06
C GLN A 32 6.32 -1.42 13.18
N PRO A 33 6.13 -0.34 12.40
CA PRO A 33 5.12 -0.16 11.33
C PRO A 33 5.45 -0.97 10.05
N GLY A 34 4.67 -0.75 8.99
CA GLY A 34 5.04 -1.15 7.62
C GLY A 34 6.34 -0.47 7.18
N ILE A 35 6.98 -1.01 6.15
CA ILE A 35 8.30 -0.52 5.69
C ILE A 35 8.44 -0.65 4.18
N CYS A 36 8.83 0.44 3.52
CA CYS A 36 9.33 0.44 2.14
C CYS A 36 10.85 0.21 2.11
N LEU A 37 11.29 -0.86 1.45
CA LEU A 37 12.69 -1.25 1.28
C LEU A 37 13.15 -1.00 -0.16
N LYS A 38 13.62 0.22 -0.44
CA LYS A 38 14.08 0.63 -1.77
C LYS A 38 15.16 -0.25 -2.38
N LYS A 39 16.13 -0.72 -1.57
CA LYS A 39 17.24 -1.56 -2.05
C LYS A 39 16.80 -2.92 -2.58
N SER A 40 15.75 -3.49 -2.01
CA SER A 40 15.20 -4.79 -2.42
C SER A 40 13.96 -4.67 -3.29
N GLN A 41 13.46 -3.44 -3.49
CA GLN A 41 12.22 -3.14 -4.20
C GLN A 41 11.02 -3.89 -3.58
N GLU A 42 10.91 -3.79 -2.24
CA GLU A 42 9.86 -4.48 -1.48
C GLU A 42 9.10 -3.50 -0.60
N ILE A 43 7.77 -3.63 -0.54
CA ILE A 43 6.97 -3.05 0.54
C ILE A 43 6.59 -4.14 1.54
N LEU A 44 6.78 -3.87 2.82
CA LEU A 44 6.49 -4.79 3.91
C LEU A 44 5.20 -4.37 4.61
N ILE A 45 4.15 -5.18 4.52
CA ILE A 45 2.88 -4.92 5.20
C ILE A 45 2.77 -5.79 6.45
N PRO A 46 2.36 -5.22 7.60
CA PRO A 46 2.22 -6.00 8.83
C PRO A 46 1.11 -7.05 8.76
N LYS A 47 1.41 -8.28 9.21
CA LYS A 47 0.44 -9.39 9.29
C LYS A 47 -0.78 -9.07 10.15
N SER A 48 -0.69 -8.08 11.04
CA SER A 48 -1.83 -7.64 11.86
C SER A 48 -2.93 -6.95 11.06
N MET A 49 -2.70 -6.62 9.79
CA MET A 49 -3.72 -6.08 8.88
C MET A 49 -4.70 -7.15 8.39
N ILE A 50 -4.32 -8.43 8.45
CA ILE A 50 -5.22 -9.55 8.11
C ILE A 50 -6.37 -9.56 9.14
N GLY A 51 -7.59 -9.64 8.65
CA GLY A 51 -8.79 -9.62 9.49
C GLY A 51 -9.21 -8.21 9.96
N LYS A 52 -8.52 -7.15 9.52
CA LYS A 52 -8.93 -5.75 9.78
C LYS A 52 -9.95 -5.28 8.73
N TYR A 53 -10.44 -4.05 8.88
CA TYR A 53 -11.30 -3.48 7.86
C TYR A 53 -10.51 -3.33 6.54
N PRO A 54 -11.13 -3.60 5.37
CA PRO A 54 -10.44 -3.54 4.08
C PRO A 54 -9.75 -2.21 3.81
N TRP A 55 -10.37 -1.11 4.22
CA TRP A 55 -9.78 0.20 4.03
C TRP A 55 -8.44 0.37 4.77
N GLN A 56 -8.25 -0.26 5.93
CA GLN A 56 -7.03 -0.15 6.72
C GLN A 56 -5.85 -0.83 6.03
N ALA A 57 -6.04 -2.07 5.57
CA ALA A 57 -4.99 -2.81 4.89
C ALA A 57 -4.63 -2.18 3.54
N LYS A 58 -5.64 -1.71 2.79
CA LYS A 58 -5.42 -1.01 1.51
C LYS A 58 -4.71 0.33 1.72
N GLU A 59 -5.06 1.06 2.77
CA GLU A 59 -4.38 2.30 3.13
C GLU A 59 -2.88 2.06 3.43
N TYR A 60 -2.55 1.03 4.21
CA TYR A 60 -1.16 0.63 4.47
C TYR A 60 -0.38 0.33 3.19
N VAL A 61 -0.99 -0.37 2.24
CA VAL A 61 -0.37 -0.63 0.93
C VAL A 61 -0.04 0.68 0.22
N LEU A 62 -1.02 1.59 0.11
CA LEU A 62 -0.82 2.87 -0.58
C LEU A 62 0.19 3.78 0.15
N HIS A 63 0.22 3.72 1.48
CA HIS A 63 1.21 4.42 2.30
C HIS A 63 2.64 3.98 1.93
N GLU A 64 2.93 2.68 1.97
CA GLU A 64 4.26 2.17 1.67
C GLU A 64 4.62 2.33 0.19
N THR A 65 3.65 2.22 -0.72
CA THR A 65 3.83 2.53 -2.14
C THR A 65 4.21 4.00 -2.35
N THR A 66 3.70 4.93 -1.53
CA THR A 66 4.06 6.36 -1.66
C THR A 66 5.56 6.57 -1.42
N HIS A 67 6.16 5.87 -0.46
CA HIS A 67 7.60 5.95 -0.17
C HIS A 67 8.50 5.47 -1.31
N ILE A 68 7.96 4.73 -2.29
CA ILE A 68 8.70 4.37 -3.52
C ILE A 68 9.10 5.64 -4.28
N PHE A 69 8.22 6.63 -4.28
CA PHE A 69 8.32 7.85 -5.10
C PHE A 69 8.87 9.06 -4.34
N THR A 70 9.10 8.95 -3.03
CA THR A 70 9.63 10.03 -2.20
C THR A 70 11.02 9.69 -1.69
N ASP A 71 11.98 10.61 -1.79
CA ASP A 71 13.38 10.36 -1.38
C ASP A 71 13.60 10.30 0.14
N ASP A 72 12.56 10.60 0.91
CA ASP A 72 12.60 10.67 2.35
C ASP A 72 11.57 9.74 2.99
N ASN A 73 11.92 9.18 4.14
CA ASN A 73 11.01 8.45 5.02
C ASN A 73 10.06 9.40 5.79
N ARG A 74 10.26 10.72 5.69
CA ARG A 74 9.39 11.75 6.27
C ARG A 74 8.15 12.00 5.43
N HIS A 75 7.02 12.24 6.09
CA HIS A 75 5.75 12.63 5.46
C HIS A 75 5.68 14.14 5.23
N GLY A 76 6.42 14.63 4.24
CA GLY A 76 6.37 16.02 3.80
C GLY A 76 5.17 16.32 2.88
N GLU A 77 5.07 17.55 2.39
CA GLU A 77 4.00 17.97 1.48
C GLU A 77 3.92 17.09 0.22
N GLU A 78 5.07 16.79 -0.40
CA GLU A 78 5.13 15.93 -1.59
C GLU A 78 4.62 14.50 -1.32
N PHE A 79 4.93 13.95 -0.14
CA PHE A 79 4.39 12.65 0.28
C PHE A 79 2.86 12.70 0.32
N TYR A 80 2.27 13.69 1.00
CA TYR A 80 0.82 13.78 1.12
C TYR A 80 0.12 14.06 -0.20
N LYS A 81 0.71 14.87 -1.10
CA LYS A 81 0.18 15.08 -2.45
C LYS A 81 0.07 13.76 -3.21
N LEU A 82 1.14 12.97 -3.24
CA LEU A 82 1.18 11.67 -3.90
C LEU A 82 0.24 10.67 -3.25
N TYR A 83 0.29 10.56 -1.93
CA TYR A 83 -0.56 9.66 -1.16
C TYR A 83 -2.06 9.93 -1.38
N ILE A 84 -2.48 11.21 -1.37
CA ILE A 84 -3.87 11.59 -1.67
C ILE A 84 -4.24 11.23 -3.12
N ALA A 85 -3.33 11.41 -4.07
CA ALA A 85 -3.57 11.01 -5.46
C ALA A 85 -3.77 9.49 -5.58
N LEU A 86 -2.98 8.68 -4.87
CA LEU A 86 -3.12 7.23 -4.81
C LEU A 86 -4.44 6.80 -4.14
N LEU A 87 -4.81 7.42 -3.02
CA LEU A 87 -6.12 7.18 -2.38
C LEU A 87 -7.27 7.48 -3.34
N ARG A 88 -7.22 8.60 -4.07
CA ARG A 88 -8.25 8.93 -5.05
C ARG A 88 -8.33 7.90 -6.16
N ARG A 89 -7.19 7.42 -6.65
CA ARG A 89 -7.08 6.49 -7.78
C ARG A 89 -7.47 5.06 -7.45
N PHE A 90 -7.18 4.56 -6.25
CA PHE A 90 -7.36 3.13 -5.93
C PHE A 90 -8.41 2.86 -4.86
N MET A 91 -8.79 3.87 -4.08
CA MET A 91 -9.75 3.72 -2.97
C MET A 91 -11.07 4.45 -3.20
N LEU A 92 -11.05 5.59 -3.91
CA LEU A 92 -12.23 6.44 -4.12
C LEU A 92 -12.76 6.44 -5.55
N SER A 93 -12.03 5.85 -6.49
CA SER A 93 -12.50 5.67 -7.86
C SER A 93 -13.65 4.66 -7.85
N SER A 94 -14.87 5.20 -7.82
CA SER A 94 -16.12 4.52 -8.09
C SER A 94 -16.19 4.06 -9.55
N THR A 95 -15.32 3.14 -9.98
CA THR A 95 -15.65 2.26 -11.12
C THR A 95 -16.19 0.96 -10.52
N GLY A 96 -17.36 1.09 -9.92
CA GLY A 96 -18.27 -0.02 -9.70
C GLY A 96 -19.25 -0.08 -10.88
N ILE A 97 -19.41 -1.30 -11.40
CA ILE A 97 -20.45 -1.75 -12.34
C ILE A 97 -20.24 -1.32 -13.80
#